data_AF-A0A1W1C8T7-F1
#
_entry.id   AF-A0A1W1C8T7-F1
#
_cell.length_a   1.000
_cell.length_b   1.000
_cell.length_c   1.000
_cell.angle_alpha   90.00
_cell.angle_beta   90.00
_cell.angle_gamma   90.00
#
_symmetry.space_group_name_H-M   'P 1'
#
loop_
_entity.id
_entity.type
_entity.pdbx_description
1 polymer ?
#
loop_
_entity_poly.entity_id
_entity_poly.type
_entity_poly.pdbx_seq_one_letter_code
_entity_poly.pdbx_strand_id
1 'polypeptide(L)' 'MRKEQVIVTVEKYGNTSGASIPMAINDLYESGKLQAGEVMLLDAFGGGLTWGSALIPFSPTK' A
#
# COMPACT_ATOMS: atom_id res chain seq x y z
N MET A 1 -1.39 -12.10 8.88
CA MET A 1 -2.42 -11.25 8.23
C MET A 1 -3.53 -12.15 7.73
N ARG A 2 -4.79 -11.68 7.78
CA ARG A 2 -5.89 -12.29 7.05
C ARG A 2 -5.91 -11.77 5.61
N LYS A 3 -6.48 -12.52 4.66
CA LYS A 3 -6.41 -12.19 3.23
C LYS A 3 -7.01 -10.82 2.91
N GLU A 4 -8.08 -10.46 3.59
CA GLU A 4 -8.79 -9.19 3.47
C GLU A 4 -7.96 -7.97 3.94
N GLN A 5 -6.84 -8.19 4.64
CA GLN A 5 -5.91 -7.14 5.04
C GLN A 5 -4.80 -6.91 4.00
N VAL A 6 -4.70 -7.78 2.98
CA VAL A 6 -3.75 -7.66 1.87
C VAL A 6 -4.44 -6.97 0.70
N ILE A 7 -3.87 -5.86 0.25
CA ILE A 7 -4.43 -5.08 -0.86
C ILE A 7 -3.79 -5.55 -2.16
N VAL A 8 -4.63 -6.00 -3.10
CA VAL A 8 -4.19 -6.54 -4.39
C VAL A 8 -4.70 -5.62 -5.49
N THR A 9 -3.77 -4.91 -6.14
CA THR A 9 -4.06 -4.01 -7.28
C THR A 9 -3.32 -4.43 -8.55
N VAL A 10 -2.57 -5.53 -8.51
CA VAL A 10 -1.79 -6.03 -9.66
C VAL A 10 -2.68 -6.40 -10.85
N GLU A 11 -3.89 -6.89 -10.62
CA GLU A 11 -4.86 -7.19 -11.68
C GLU A 11 -5.34 -5.93 -12.41
N LYS A 12 -5.30 -4.78 -11.73
CA LYS A 12 -5.74 -3.48 -12.27
C LYS A 12 -4.60 -2.72 -12.95
N TYR A 13 -3.39 -2.75 -12.37
CA TYR A 13 -2.27 -1.89 -12.79
C TYR A 13 -0.99 -2.62 -13.21
N GLY A 14 -0.89 -3.93 -12.96
CA GLY A 14 0.38 -4.66 -13.06
C GLY A 14 1.40 -4.23 -11.99
N ASN A 15 2.67 -4.58 -12.23
CA ASN A 15 3.80 -4.13 -11.39
C ASN A 15 4.31 -2.78 -11.92
N THR A 16 4.07 -1.71 -11.16
CA THR A 16 4.44 -0.33 -11.52
C THR A 16 5.70 0.15 -10.77
N SER A 17 6.55 -0.79 -10.34
CA SER A 17 7.76 -0.51 -9.55
C SER A 17 7.42 0.31 -8.30
N GLY A 18 8.13 1.41 -8.03
CA GLY A 18 7.91 2.27 -6.87
C GLY A 18 6.51 2.89 -6.75
N ALA A 19 5.71 2.91 -7.83
CA ALA A 19 4.34 3.43 -7.78
C ALA A 19 3.32 2.43 -7.20
N SER A 20 3.68 1.15 -7.06
CA SER A 20 2.74 0.09 -6.68
C SER A 20 2.10 0.33 -5.30
N ILE A 21 2.90 0.75 -4.31
CA ILE A 21 2.41 1.01 -2.94
C ILE A 21 1.54 2.29 -2.88
N PRO A 22 1.99 3.47 -3.38
CA PRO A 22 1.14 4.67 -3.39
C PRO A 22 -0.20 4.47 -4.13
N MET A 23 -0.19 3.74 -5.25
CA MET A 23 -1.43 3.45 -6.00
C MET A 23 -2.39 2.55 -5.21
N ALA A 24 -1.88 1.53 -4.50
CA ALA A 24 -2.71 0.68 -3.64
C ALA A 24 -3.30 1.46 -2.45
N ILE A 25 -2.53 2.37 -1.85
CA ILE A 25 -3.02 3.28 -0.80
C ILE A 25 -4.12 4.19 -1.37
N ASN A 26 -3.94 4.75 -2.56
CA ASN A 26 -4.94 5.60 -3.20
C ASN A 26 -6.24 4.85 -3.51
N ASP A 27 -6.16 3.62 -4.03
CA ASP A 27 -7.35 2.79 -4.29
C ASP A 27 -8.14 2.52 -3.01
N LEU A 28 -7.46 2.27 -1.89
CA LEU A 28 -8.10 2.13 -0.60
C LEU A 28 -8.75 3.43 -0.11
N TYR A 29 -8.04 4.55 -0.20
CA TYR A 29 -8.50 5.87 0.22
C TYR A 29 -9.76 6.29 -0.54
N GLU A 30 -9.74 6.23 -1.88
CA GLU A 30 -10.88 6.57 -2.74
C GLU A 30 -12.07 5.63 -2.53
N SER A 31 -11.83 4.38 -2.14
CA SER A 31 -12.91 3.43 -1.81
C SER A 31 -13.51 3.62 -0.40
N GLY A 32 -12.97 4.55 0.41
CA GLY A 32 -13.40 4.78 1.79
C GLY A 32 -13.02 3.67 2.77
N LYS A 33 -12.16 2.73 2.36
CA LYS A 33 -11.75 1.56 3.17
C LYS A 33 -10.52 1.80 4.04
N LEU A 34 -9.84 2.94 3.87
CA LEU A 34 -8.70 3.35 4.69
C LEU A 34 -9.07 4.62 5.46
N GLN A 35 -8.98 4.53 6.79
CA GLN A 35 -9.37 5.57 7.72
C GLN A 35 -8.16 6.23 8.35
N ALA A 36 -8.28 7.52 8.68
CA ALA A 36 -7.22 8.26 9.35
C ALA A 36 -6.84 7.57 10.68
N GLY A 37 -5.54 7.43 10.92
CA GLY A 37 -4.98 6.78 12.10
C GLY A 37 -4.82 5.26 11.98
N GLU A 38 -5.38 4.61 10.95
CA GLU A 38 -5.15 3.17 10.75
C GLU A 38 -3.68 2.87 10.46
N VAL A 39 -3.15 1.82 11.09
CA VAL A 39 -1.75 1.42 10.91
C VAL A 39 -1.62 0.58 9.66
N MET A 40 -0.80 1.05 8.72
CA MET A 40 -0.45 0.35 7.50
C MET A 40 0.90 -0.35 7.67
N LEU A 41 0.95 -1.63 7.26
CA LEU A 41 2.20 -2.34 7.02
C LEU A 41 2.57 -2.20 5.54
N LEU A 42 3.67 -1.53 5.27
CA LEU A 42 4.25 -1.41 3.93
C LEU A 42 5.46 -2.33 3.83
N ASP A 43 5.55 -3.06 2.74
CA ASP A 43 6.70 -3.92 2.42
C ASP A 43 6.98 -3.85 0.93
N ALA A 44 8.25 -3.68 0.58
CA ALA A 44 8.70 -3.46 -0.80
C ALA A 44 10.02 -4.19 -1.06
N PHE A 45 10.18 -4.61 -2.32
CA PHE A 45 11.45 -5.09 -2.85
C PHE A 45 11.64 -4.58 -4.28
N GLY A 46 12.89 -4.57 -4.76
CA GLY A 46 13.24 -4.06 -6.08
C GLY A 46 14.59 -4.57 -6.59
N GLY A 47 15.03 -3.99 -7.71
CA GLY A 47 16.27 -4.40 -8.38
C GLY A 47 17.51 -4.41 -7.48
N GLY A 48 18.42 -5.36 -7.76
CA GLY A 48 19.60 -5.63 -6.93
C GLY A 48 19.22 -6.58 -5.79
N LEU A 49 19.20 -6.05 -4.57
CA LEU A 49 18.66 -6.71 -3.37
C LEU A 49 18.01 -5.66 -2.46
N THR A 50 17.41 -4.62 -3.05
CA THR A 50 16.78 -3.55 -2.28
C THR A 50 15.47 -4.09 -1.70
N TRP A 51 15.32 -3.99 -0.39
CA TRP A 51 14.08 -4.31 0.31
C TRP A 51 13.92 -3.38 1.52
N GLY A 52 12.70 -3.23 1.98
CA GLY A 52 12.40 -2.44 3.16
C GLY A 52 10.94 -2.52 3.56
N SER A 53 10.69 -2.38 4.85
CA SER A 53 9.36 -2.36 5.41
C SER A 53 9.17 -1.20 6.39
N ALA A 54 7.93 -0.79 6.56
CA ALA A 54 7.55 0.27 7.49
C ALA A 54 6.16 0.01 8.08
N LEU A 55 5.99 0.40 9.34
CA LEU A 55 4.69 0.54 9.98
C LEU A 55 4.42 2.03 10.17
N ILE A 56 3.39 2.55 9.50
CA ILE A 56 3.03 3.97 9.57
C ILE A 56 1.52 4.15 9.78
N PRO A 57 1.07 5.12 10.60
CA PRO A 57 -0.32 5.50 10.64
C PRO A 57 -0.69 6.24 9.34
N PHE A 58 -1.87 5.96 8.78
CA PHE A 58 -2.40 6.72 7.66
C PHE A 58 -2.85 8.10 8.14
N SER A 59 -2.32 9.15 7.52
CA SER A 59 -2.70 10.54 7.81
C SER A 59 -3.04 11.24 6.50
N PRO A 60 -4.32 11.31 6.09
CA PRO A 60 -4.69 12.04 4.89
C PRO A 60 -4.39 13.52 5.08
N THR A 61 -3.77 14.14 4.10
CA THR A 61 -3.70 15.61 4.02
C THR A 61 -5.12 16.10 3.72
N LYS A 62 -5.69 16.84 4.68
CA LYS A 62 -6.95 17.57 4.48
C LYS A 62 -6.93 18.41 3.21
#